data_AF-A0A2D4Q164-F1
#
_entry.id   AF-A0A2D4Q164-F1
#
_cell.length_a   1.000
_cell.length_b   1.000
_cell.length_c   1.000
_cell.angle_alpha   90.00
_cell.angle_beta   90.00
_cell.angle_gamma   90.00
#
_symmetry.space_group_name_H-M   'P 1'
#
loop_
_entity.id
_entity.type
_entity.pdbx_description
1 polymer ?
#
loop_
_entity_poly.entity_id
_entity_poly.type
_entity_poly.pdbx_seq_one_letter_code
_entity_poly.pdbx_strand_id
1 'polypeptide(L)'
;PILGETFRCLWIHPKTNSKTFYIAEQVSHHPPISAFYVSNRKDGFCLSANILAKSKFYGNSLSAILDGEGRLMFLNRGEDYVMTMPYAHCKGILYGTMTLELGGTVSITCEKTGYSAVLEFKLKPFLGNNENVNQIMGKIKLGKEVLATLEGHW
;
A
#
# COMPACT_ATOMS: atom_id res chain seq x y z
N PRO A 1 5.06 -10.32 -14.12
CA PRO A 1 6.24 -9.83 -14.89
C PRO A 1 7.29 -10.95 -15.03
N ILE A 2 8.04 -10.98 -16.14
CA ILE A 2 9.16 -11.90 -16.34
C ILE A 2 10.39 -11.43 -15.54
N LEU A 3 11.34 -12.33 -15.24
CA LEU A 3 12.55 -11.97 -14.50
C LEU A 3 13.33 -10.87 -15.25
N GLY A 4 13.70 -9.79 -14.55
CA GLY A 4 14.40 -8.65 -15.13
C GLY A 4 13.52 -7.72 -15.97
N GLU A 5 12.20 -7.96 -16.05
CA GLU A 5 11.27 -7.01 -16.66
C GLU A 5 11.33 -5.68 -15.91
N THR A 6 11.47 -4.57 -16.64
CA THR A 6 11.53 -3.23 -16.04
C THR A 6 10.43 -2.33 -16.57
N PHE A 7 9.95 -1.43 -15.71
CA PHE A 7 9.01 -0.38 -16.08
C PHE A 7 9.50 0.96 -15.55
N ARG A 8 9.39 2.02 -16.36
CA ARG A 8 9.83 3.37 -15.98
C ARG A 8 8.82 4.39 -16.49
N CYS A 9 8.50 5.37 -15.67
CA CYS A 9 7.67 6.49 -16.05
C CYS A 9 8.01 7.73 -15.21
N LEU A 10 7.42 8.86 -15.55
CA LEU A 10 7.52 10.07 -14.75
C LEU A 10 6.21 10.84 -14.75
N TRP A 11 6.00 11.61 -13.70
CA TRP A 11 4.94 12.62 -13.59
C TRP A 11 5.58 14.00 -13.52
N ILE A 12 5.05 14.95 -14.31
CA ILE A 12 5.46 16.36 -14.29
C ILE A 12 4.55 17.10 -13.33
N HIS A 13 5.13 17.93 -12.45
CA HIS A 13 4.38 18.78 -11.51
C HIS A 13 4.55 20.25 -11.88
N PRO A 14 3.58 20.86 -12.60
CA PRO A 14 3.72 22.24 -13.06
C PRO A 14 3.82 23.26 -11.92
N LYS A 15 3.09 23.04 -10.83
CA LYS A 15 3.03 23.97 -9.68
C LYS A 15 4.38 24.17 -8.99
N THR A 16 5.17 23.12 -8.87
CA THR A 16 6.50 23.16 -8.23
C THR A 16 7.64 23.14 -9.27
N ASN A 17 7.29 23.05 -10.56
CA ASN A 17 8.23 22.82 -11.66
C ASN A 17 9.17 21.63 -11.36
N SER A 18 8.61 20.53 -10.85
CA SER A 18 9.33 19.33 -10.45
C SER A 18 8.91 18.12 -11.31
N LYS A 19 9.60 17.00 -11.11
CA LYS A 19 9.28 15.71 -11.75
C LYS A 19 9.40 14.60 -10.72
N THR A 20 8.40 13.72 -10.66
CA THR A 20 8.48 12.46 -9.94
C THR A 20 8.87 11.37 -10.91
N PHE A 21 10.00 10.71 -10.68
CA PHE A 21 10.46 9.57 -11.46
C PHE A 21 10.07 8.27 -10.78
N TYR A 22 9.70 7.26 -11.55
CA TYR A 22 9.42 5.92 -11.10
C TYR A 22 10.23 4.91 -11.91
N ILE A 23 10.81 3.94 -11.23
CA ILE A 23 11.43 2.74 -11.81
C ILE A 23 10.98 1.52 -11.03
N ALA A 24 10.66 0.45 -11.74
CA ALA A 24 10.42 -0.86 -11.17
C ALA A 24 11.13 -1.95 -11.95
N GLU A 25 11.42 -3.04 -11.25
CA GLU A 25 12.02 -4.25 -11.80
C GLU A 25 11.42 -5.49 -11.12
N GLN A 26 11.20 -6.53 -11.91
CA GLN A 26 10.92 -7.86 -11.40
C GLN A 26 12.23 -8.55 -11.01
N VAL A 27 12.59 -8.45 -9.74
CA VAL A 27 13.89 -8.92 -9.21
C VAL A 27 13.92 -10.42 -8.91
N SER A 28 12.76 -11.08 -8.85
CA SER A 28 12.67 -12.54 -8.69
C SER A 28 11.42 -13.10 -9.36
N HIS A 29 11.51 -14.31 -9.92
CA HIS A 29 10.38 -15.01 -10.56
C HIS A 29 9.77 -16.09 -9.66
N HIS A 30 10.59 -16.82 -8.92
CA HIS A 30 10.16 -17.87 -7.98
C HIS A 30 10.90 -17.71 -6.64
N PRO A 31 10.30 -17.05 -5.64
CA PRO A 31 8.95 -16.48 -5.66
C PRO A 31 8.88 -15.13 -6.43
N PRO A 32 7.69 -14.68 -6.87
CA PRO A 32 7.56 -13.46 -7.65
C PRO A 32 7.73 -12.21 -6.76
N ILE A 33 8.84 -11.49 -6.96
CA ILE A 33 9.15 -10.25 -6.24
C ILE A 33 9.39 -9.12 -7.23
N SER A 34 8.68 -8.01 -7.05
CA SER A 34 8.93 -6.75 -7.75
C SER A 34 9.50 -5.73 -6.76
N ALA A 35 10.53 -5.00 -7.18
CA ALA A 35 11.04 -3.85 -6.44
C ALA A 35 10.76 -2.57 -7.24
N PHE A 36 10.48 -1.47 -6.55
CA PHE A 36 10.34 -0.18 -7.19
C PHE A 36 10.90 0.97 -6.36
N TYR A 37 11.26 2.03 -7.05
CA TYR A 37 11.77 3.27 -6.48
C TYR A 37 11.11 4.46 -7.15
N VAL A 38 10.67 5.41 -6.32
CA VAL A 38 10.03 6.66 -6.72
C VAL A 38 10.83 7.80 -6.12
N SER A 39 11.10 8.85 -6.89
CA SER A 39 11.85 9.99 -6.38
C SER A 39 11.39 11.29 -6.98
N ASN A 40 11.22 12.29 -6.10
CA ASN A 40 11.12 13.69 -6.46
C ASN A 40 11.92 14.48 -5.42
N ARG A 41 13.23 14.58 -5.65
CA ARG A 41 14.13 15.28 -4.72
C ARG A 41 13.84 16.78 -4.64
N LYS A 42 13.30 17.39 -5.70
CA LYS A 42 12.92 18.80 -5.70
C LYS A 42 11.73 19.07 -4.75
N ASP A 43 10.74 18.18 -4.75
CA ASP A 43 9.63 18.22 -3.78
C ASP A 43 9.97 17.50 -2.46
N GLY A 44 11.24 17.06 -2.29
CA GLY A 44 11.76 16.60 -1.03
C GLY A 44 11.33 15.20 -0.60
N PHE A 45 11.06 14.27 -1.52
CA PHE A 45 10.74 12.89 -1.15
C PHE A 45 11.33 11.80 -2.04
N CYS A 46 11.49 10.62 -1.44
CA CYS A 46 11.83 9.37 -2.10
C CYS A 46 11.01 8.22 -1.49
N LEU A 47 10.64 7.22 -2.28
CA LEU A 47 9.97 6.01 -1.83
C LEU A 47 10.68 4.80 -2.44
N SER A 48 10.99 3.80 -1.63
CA SER A 48 11.48 2.49 -2.08
C SER A 48 10.57 1.41 -1.56
N ALA A 49 10.25 0.40 -2.35
CA ALA A 49 9.51 -0.74 -1.85
C ALA A 49 9.87 -2.03 -2.59
N ASN A 50 9.58 -3.15 -1.94
CA ASN A 50 9.57 -4.46 -2.56
C ASN A 50 8.25 -5.16 -2.22
N ILE A 51 7.76 -5.97 -3.15
CA ILE A 51 6.49 -6.68 -3.02
C ILE A 51 6.71 -8.11 -3.50
N LEU A 52 6.61 -9.04 -2.57
CA LEU A 52 6.41 -10.45 -2.78
C LEU A 52 4.90 -10.73 -2.90
N ALA A 53 4.46 -11.06 -4.12
CA ALA A 53 3.06 -11.39 -4.36
C ALA A 53 2.78 -12.87 -4.04
N LYS A 54 1.86 -13.11 -3.10
CA LYS A 54 1.39 -14.47 -2.76
C LYS A 54 -0.12 -14.57 -2.99
N SER A 55 -0.55 -15.57 -3.74
CA SER A 55 -1.98 -15.82 -3.95
C SER A 55 -2.49 -16.94 -3.03
N LYS A 56 -3.64 -16.73 -2.39
CA LYS A 56 -4.38 -17.76 -1.66
C LYS A 56 -5.78 -17.91 -2.23
N PHE A 57 -6.13 -19.11 -2.66
CA PHE A 57 -7.44 -19.43 -3.22
C PHE A 57 -8.32 -20.10 -2.16
N TYR A 58 -9.58 -19.69 -2.06
CA TYR A 58 -10.54 -20.15 -1.07
C TYR A 58 -11.84 -20.70 -1.71
N GLY A 59 -11.78 -21.13 -2.98
CA GLY A 59 -12.96 -21.59 -3.72
C GLY A 59 -13.63 -20.45 -4.49
N ASN A 60 -14.65 -19.79 -3.93
CA ASN A 60 -15.31 -18.68 -4.64
C ASN A 60 -14.59 -17.33 -4.48
N SER A 61 -13.42 -17.30 -3.82
CA SER A 61 -12.63 -16.09 -3.62
C SER A 61 -11.12 -16.36 -3.65
N LEU A 62 -10.35 -15.30 -3.84
CA LEU A 62 -8.88 -15.31 -3.87
C LEU A 62 -8.35 -14.06 -3.16
N SER A 63 -7.29 -14.21 -2.37
CA SER A 63 -6.51 -13.07 -1.87
C SER A 63 -5.16 -12.99 -2.57
N ALA A 64 -4.82 -11.83 -3.10
CA ALA A 64 -3.47 -11.44 -3.48
C ALA A 64 -2.82 -10.70 -2.29
N ILE A 65 -1.99 -11.42 -1.55
CA ILE A 65 -1.22 -10.92 -0.42
C ILE A 65 0.01 -10.22 -0.97
N LEU A 66 0.20 -8.97 -0.55
CA LEU A 66 1.33 -8.12 -0.90
C LEU A 66 2.28 -8.11 0.29
N ASP A 67 3.17 -9.10 0.35
CA ASP A 67 4.15 -9.23 1.43
C ASP A 67 5.39 -8.39 1.10
N GLY A 68 5.81 -7.53 2.01
CA GLY A 68 6.89 -6.59 1.75
C GLY A 68 6.68 -5.27 2.46
N GLU A 69 7.60 -4.35 2.21
CA GLU A 69 7.68 -3.09 2.92
C GLU A 69 7.93 -1.95 1.93
N GLY A 70 7.24 -0.83 2.15
CA GLY A 70 7.54 0.47 1.55
C GLY A 70 8.22 1.38 2.56
N ARG A 71 9.21 2.15 2.10
CA ARG A 71 9.89 3.18 2.89
C ARG A 71 9.81 4.53 2.20
N LEU A 72 9.05 5.45 2.79
CA LEU A 72 8.90 6.83 2.34
C LEU A 72 9.82 7.74 3.15
N MET A 73 10.74 8.41 2.48
CA MET A 73 11.66 9.38 3.06
C MET A 73 11.21 10.80 2.71
N PHE A 74 10.97 11.64 3.71
CA PHE A 74 10.83 13.08 3.54
C PHE A 74 12.19 13.75 3.78
N LEU A 75 12.88 14.09 2.70
CA LEU A 75 14.26 14.56 2.69
C LEU A 75 14.43 15.85 3.49
N ASN A 76 13.47 16.77 3.38
CA ASN A 76 13.52 18.08 4.05
C ASN A 76 13.31 17.98 5.57
N ARG A 77 12.73 16.87 6.05
CA ARG A 77 12.46 16.64 7.48
C ARG A 77 13.41 15.61 8.10
N GLY A 78 14.18 14.89 7.28
CA GLY A 78 15.00 13.77 7.75
C GLY A 78 14.18 12.59 8.27
N GLU A 79 12.88 12.55 7.97
CA GLU A 79 11.93 11.53 8.42
C GLU A 79 11.88 10.36 7.44
N ASP A 80 11.75 9.14 7.97
CA ASP A 80 11.54 7.93 7.20
C ASP A 80 10.40 7.11 7.78
N TYR A 81 9.39 6.87 6.94
CA TYR A 81 8.19 6.14 7.27
C TYR A 81 8.23 4.77 6.61
N VAL A 82 8.25 3.74 7.44
CA VAL A 82 8.12 2.34 7.05
C VAL A 82 6.63 1.98 7.01
N MET A 83 6.18 1.33 5.94
CA MET A 83 4.78 0.96 5.76
C MET A 83 4.58 -0.43 5.16
N THR A 84 3.55 -1.11 5.65
CA THR A 84 3.05 -2.37 5.07
C THR A 84 1.96 -2.10 4.02
N MET A 85 1.53 -3.14 3.29
CA MET A 85 0.51 -3.04 2.26
C MET A 85 -0.76 -3.81 2.66
N PRO A 86 -1.96 -3.35 2.27
CA PRO A 86 -3.15 -4.18 2.39
C PRO A 86 -3.08 -5.34 1.37
N TYR A 87 -3.83 -6.40 1.61
CA TYR A 87 -4.03 -7.43 0.58
C TYR A 87 -5.25 -7.11 -0.27
N ALA A 88 -5.21 -7.51 -1.54
CA ALA A 88 -6.38 -7.47 -2.40
C ALA A 88 -7.16 -8.78 -2.24
N HIS A 89 -8.48 -8.69 -2.14
CA HIS A 89 -9.39 -9.81 -2.02
C HIS A 89 -10.44 -9.74 -3.13
N CYS A 90 -10.47 -10.77 -3.97
CA CYS A 90 -11.43 -10.93 -5.04
C CYS A 90 -12.48 -11.97 -4.60
N LYS A 91 -13.76 -11.59 -4.62
CA LYS A 91 -14.90 -12.51 -4.40
C LYS A 91 -15.64 -12.74 -5.71
N GLY A 92 -16.41 -13.82 -5.80
CA GLY A 92 -17.28 -14.10 -6.95
C GLY A 92 -16.52 -14.59 -8.19
N ILE A 93 -15.41 -15.31 -7.98
CA ILE A 93 -14.55 -15.77 -9.09
C ILE A 93 -15.21 -16.90 -9.88
N LEU A 94 -15.96 -17.78 -9.20
CA LEU A 94 -16.65 -18.90 -9.85
C LEU A 94 -18.15 -18.64 -10.01
N TYR A 95 -18.77 -18.02 -8.99
CA TYR A 95 -20.21 -17.76 -8.96
C TYR A 95 -20.52 -16.40 -8.32
N GLY A 96 -21.45 -15.66 -8.93
CA GLY A 96 -21.84 -14.31 -8.51
C GLY A 96 -21.05 -13.20 -9.23
N THR A 97 -21.26 -11.96 -8.81
CA THR A 97 -20.55 -10.80 -9.37
C THR A 97 -19.15 -10.71 -8.81
N MET A 98 -18.15 -10.62 -9.67
CA MET A 98 -16.77 -10.43 -9.25
C MET A 98 -16.58 -9.07 -8.59
N THR A 99 -16.05 -9.04 -7.37
CA THR A 99 -15.76 -7.80 -6.63
C THR A 99 -14.34 -7.82 -6.08
N LEU A 100 -13.67 -6.66 -6.12
CA LEU A 100 -12.36 -6.45 -5.54
C LEU A 100 -12.49 -5.56 -4.30
N GLU A 101 -11.89 -6.00 -3.20
CA GLU A 101 -11.83 -5.26 -1.94
C GLU A 101 -10.40 -5.30 -1.39
N LEU A 102 -9.96 -4.23 -0.72
CA LEU A 102 -8.74 -4.25 0.08
C LEU A 102 -9.09 -4.70 1.49
N GLY A 103 -8.22 -5.53 2.06
CA GLY A 103 -8.38 -6.06 3.40
C GLY A 103 -7.08 -6.04 4.20
N GLY A 104 -7.23 -6.13 5.53
CA GLY A 104 -6.14 -6.30 6.46
C GLY A 104 -5.66 -5.00 7.11
N THR A 105 -4.57 -5.10 7.86
CA THR A 105 -4.02 -3.99 8.63
C THR A 105 -2.78 -3.42 7.97
N VAL A 106 -2.77 -2.12 7.75
CA VAL A 106 -1.63 -1.34 7.29
C VAL A 106 -1.05 -0.58 8.46
N SER A 107 0.25 -0.74 8.71
CA SER A 107 1.01 0.07 9.66
C SER A 107 1.87 1.07 8.90
N ILE A 108 1.98 2.29 9.42
CA ILE A 108 2.91 3.32 8.94
C ILE A 108 3.66 3.85 10.16
N THR A 109 4.98 3.76 10.20
CA THR A 109 5.77 4.10 11.38
C THR A 109 7.02 4.89 11.03
N CYS A 110 7.28 5.97 11.76
CA CYS A 110 8.55 6.68 11.73
C CYS A 110 9.21 6.56 13.10
N GLU A 111 10.24 5.72 13.21
CA GLU A 111 10.92 5.45 14.47
C GLU A 111 11.59 6.70 15.06
N LYS A 112 12.15 7.55 14.19
CA LYS A 112 12.87 8.77 14.60
C LYS A 112 11.99 9.77 15.34
N THR A 113 10.74 9.90 14.92
CA THR A 113 9.80 10.86 15.49
C THR A 113 8.83 10.23 16.48
N GLY A 114 8.67 8.90 16.44
CA GLY A 114 7.66 8.17 17.20
C GLY A 114 6.25 8.30 16.63
N TYR A 115 6.09 8.92 15.45
CA TYR A 115 4.81 8.94 14.75
C TYR A 115 4.46 7.54 14.25
N SER A 116 3.22 7.12 14.45
CA SER A 116 2.71 5.86 13.91
C SER A 116 1.25 5.99 13.50
N ALA A 117 0.83 5.21 12.51
CA ALA A 117 -0.55 5.01 12.15
C ALA A 117 -0.82 3.51 11.96
N VAL A 118 -1.99 3.07 12.42
CA VAL A 118 -2.50 1.72 12.14
C VAL A 118 -3.88 1.88 11.53
N LEU A 119 -4.04 1.38 10.30
CA LEU A 119 -5.25 1.45 9.50
C LEU A 119 -5.76 0.02 9.24
N GLU A 120 -7.04 -0.21 9.43
CA GLU A 120 -7.74 -1.45 9.12
C GLU A 120 -8.62 -1.24 7.89
N PHE A 121 -8.31 -1.97 6.82
CA PHE A 121 -9.13 -2.09 5.63
C PHE A 121 -10.11 -3.24 5.86
N LYS A 122 -11.40 -2.90 5.94
CA LYS A 122 -12.47 -3.85 6.25
C LYS A 122 -13.07 -4.40 4.97
N LEU A 123 -13.17 -5.73 4.91
CA LEU A 123 -13.96 -6.40 3.89
C LEU A 123 -15.46 -6.25 4.21
N LYS A 124 -16.29 -6.09 3.18
CA LYS A 124 -17.74 -6.11 3.31
C LYS A 124 -18.19 -7.41 3.99
N PRO A 125 -18.93 -7.33 5.12
CA PRO A 125 -19.52 -8.49 5.76
C PRO A 125 -20.52 -9.19 4.85
N PHE A 126 -20.71 -10.50 5.02
CA PHE A 126 -21.67 -11.28 4.24
C PHE A 126 -23.11 -10.76 4.37
N LEU A 127 -23.50 -10.30 5.56
CA LEU A 127 -24.82 -9.71 5.85
C LEU A 127 -24.79 -8.16 5.82
N GLY A 128 -23.77 -7.54 5.21
CA GLY A 128 -23.61 -6.09 5.16
C GLY A 128 -24.31 -5.43 3.97
N ASN A 129 -24.84 -4.22 4.17
CA ASN A 129 -25.35 -3.37 3.07
C ASN A 129 -24.18 -2.81 2.22
N ASN A 130 -24.50 -2.10 1.14
CA ASN A 130 -23.47 -1.49 0.27
C ASN A 130 -22.67 -0.36 0.95
N GLU A 131 -23.15 0.21 2.05
CA GLU A 131 -22.41 1.20 2.85
C GLU A 131 -21.27 0.56 3.66
N ASN A 132 -21.14 -0.77 3.66
CA ASN A 132 -20.02 -1.46 4.30
C ASN A 132 -18.88 -1.81 3.33
N VAL A 133 -18.96 -1.35 2.08
CA VAL A 133 -17.91 -1.55 1.08
C VAL A 133 -16.78 -0.53 1.30
N ASN A 134 -15.55 -1.00 1.14
CA ASN A 134 -14.33 -0.18 1.23
C ASN A 134 -14.16 0.59 2.54
N GLN A 135 -14.71 0.09 3.65
CA GLN A 135 -14.54 0.75 4.93
C GLN A 135 -13.08 0.73 5.39
N ILE A 136 -12.61 1.86 5.90
CA ILE A 136 -11.31 2.01 6.53
C ILE A 136 -11.48 2.67 7.90
N MET A 137 -10.75 2.17 8.89
CA MET A 137 -10.65 2.85 10.18
C MET A 137 -9.23 2.80 10.74
N GLY A 138 -8.84 3.72 11.59
CA GLY A 138 -7.50 3.71 12.15
C GLY A 138 -7.20 4.85 13.11
N LYS A 139 -5.98 4.85 13.61
CA LYS A 139 -5.50 5.85 14.57
C LYS A 139 -4.11 6.33 14.17
N ILE A 140 -3.89 7.63 14.30
CA ILE A 140 -2.57 8.27 14.23
C ILE A 140 -2.11 8.55 15.66
N LYS A 141 -0.87 8.22 15.97
CA LYS A 141 -0.29 8.30 17.30
C LYS A 141 1.08 8.97 17.29
N LEU A 142 1.44 9.57 18.43
CA LEU A 142 2.80 9.96 18.77
C LEU A 142 3.18 9.21 20.05
N GLY A 143 4.05 8.20 19.91
CA GLY A 143 4.30 7.25 20.99
C GLY A 143 3.02 6.53 21.42
N LYS A 144 2.57 6.77 22.66
CA LYS A 144 1.33 6.18 23.22
C LYS A 144 0.09 7.07 23.04
N GLU A 145 0.27 8.34 22.74
CA GLU A 145 -0.82 9.30 22.61
C GLU A 145 -1.53 9.13 21.27
N VAL A 146 -2.88 9.13 21.29
CA VAL A 146 -3.69 9.13 20.07
C VAL A 146 -3.93 10.58 19.66
N LEU A 147 -3.38 10.97 18.53
CA LEU A 147 -3.52 12.33 17.99
C LEU A 147 -4.80 12.49 17.15
N ALA A 148 -5.17 11.43 16.42
CA ALA A 148 -6.36 11.44 15.58
C ALA A 148 -6.89 10.04 15.34
N THR A 149 -8.19 9.97 15.06
CA THR A 149 -8.89 8.79 14.55
C THR A 149 -9.30 9.05 13.10
N LEU A 150 -9.18 8.03 12.25
CA LEU A 150 -9.58 8.07 10.85
C LEU A 150 -10.66 7.03 10.63
N GLU A 151 -11.78 7.40 10.03
CA GLU A 151 -12.89 6.50 9.69
C GLU A 151 -13.50 6.98 8.36
N GLY A 152 -13.86 6.05 7.47
CA GLY A 152 -14.48 6.40 6.19
C GLY A 152 -14.37 5.28 5.15
N HIS A 153 -14.28 5.69 3.88
CA HIS A 153 -14.20 4.80 2.72
C HIS A 153 -12.97 5.13 1.87
N TRP A 154 -12.26 4.12 1.36
CA TRP A 154 -11.10 4.27 0.47
C TRP A 154 -11.44 4.11 -1.02
#